data_AF-A0A8T5TYQ7-F1
#
_entry.id   AF-A0A8T5TYQ7-F1
#
_cell.length_a   1.000
_cell.length_b   1.000
_cell.length_c   1.000
_cell.angle_alpha   90.00
_cell.angle_beta   90.00
_cell.angle_gamma   90.00
#
_symmetry.space_group_name_H-M   'P 1'
#
loop_
_entity.id
_entity.type
_entity.pdbx_description
1 polymer ?
#
loop_
_entity_poly.entity_id
_entity_poly.type
_entity_poly.pdbx_seq_one_letter_code
_entity_poly.pdbx_strand_id
1 'polypeptide(L)'
;MDKSLGVIARSVALKLIEKRPEIQLICPVLLNTGDEKYENFIKSTKVIVIDGCMTRCASKLVEKREKKPFKRIFIPDMSKKYKIKPSKELTLNEENEKLAEQIMEEISEELGKVEVKQVLKSREFEILDFFEITVDKYYFKVPKEGYYFNENDCWIKPEGKTALLGISDYLQNAAADILFVEFPEIGSEIEQFDDAGSFESSKTVLQLISPGTGKITRVNKTLENNPELMNQDPYQRGWFIEIELRDFEEDKDLLMNGPDYFEYMKEKIMKEKNHIDQIKSEKIV
;
A
#
# COMPACT_ATOMS: atom_id res chain seq x y z
N MET A 1 -21.51 8.40 20.16
CA MET A 1 -20.82 8.96 18.98
C MET A 1 -21.87 9.24 17.92
N ASP A 2 -21.99 10.49 17.46
CA ASP A 2 -22.91 10.86 16.37
C ASP A 2 -22.37 10.33 15.03
N LYS A 3 -22.50 9.02 14.83
CA LYS A 3 -21.99 8.31 13.65
C LYS A 3 -22.59 8.86 12.35
N SER A 4 -23.83 9.36 12.38
CA SER A 4 -24.50 9.96 11.21
C SER A 4 -23.79 11.23 10.70
N LEU A 5 -23.19 12.02 11.58
CA LEU A 5 -22.42 13.20 11.17
C LEU A 5 -21.08 12.83 10.50
N GLY A 6 -20.53 11.67 10.86
CA GLY A 6 -19.38 11.09 10.15
C GLY A 6 -19.72 10.72 8.70
N VAL A 7 -20.95 10.28 8.45
CA VAL A 7 -21.44 9.98 7.09
C VAL A 7 -21.52 11.26 6.25
N ILE A 8 -22.00 12.37 6.82
CA ILE A 8 -22.00 13.68 6.14
C ILE A 8 -20.57 14.13 5.86
N ALA A 9 -19.66 14.06 6.83
CA ALA A 9 -18.25 14.40 6.62
C ALA A 9 -17.62 13.61 5.46
N ARG A 10 -17.92 12.30 5.38
CA ARG A 10 -17.50 11.45 4.27
C ARG A 10 -18.12 11.88 2.93
N SER A 11 -19.42 12.19 2.90
CA SER A 11 -20.12 12.64 1.69
C SER A 11 -19.53 13.96 1.15
N VAL A 12 -19.31 14.94 2.02
CA VAL A 12 -18.64 16.21 1.66
C VAL A 12 -17.28 15.92 1.00
N ALA A 13 -16.46 15.06 1.63
CA ALA A 13 -15.14 14.74 1.11
C ALA A 13 -15.20 14.05 -0.27
N LEU A 14 -16.11 13.09 -0.47
CA LEU A 14 -16.25 12.39 -1.75
C LEU A 14 -16.73 13.31 -2.87
N LYS A 15 -17.75 14.15 -2.61
CA LYS A 15 -18.26 15.14 -3.59
C LYS A 15 -17.20 16.18 -3.96
N LEU A 16 -16.35 16.58 -3.00
CA LEU A 16 -15.24 17.49 -3.28
C LEU A 16 -14.24 16.88 -4.27
N ILE A 17 -13.89 15.60 -4.10
CA ILE A 17 -12.99 14.89 -5.02
C ILE A 17 -13.65 14.73 -6.39
N GLU A 18 -14.96 14.45 -6.45
CA GLU A 18 -15.69 14.33 -7.71
C GLU A 18 -15.62 15.64 -8.53
N LYS A 19 -15.78 16.81 -7.87
CA LYS A 19 -15.67 18.12 -8.55
C LYS A 19 -14.24 18.60 -8.77
N ARG A 20 -13.30 18.17 -7.93
CA ARG A 20 -11.89 18.55 -7.95
C ARG A 20 -11.04 17.28 -7.80
N PRO A 21 -10.88 16.48 -8.87
CA PRO A 21 -10.19 15.18 -8.83
C PRO A 21 -8.74 15.25 -8.35
N GLU A 22 -8.14 16.45 -8.37
CA GLU A 22 -6.80 16.69 -7.85
C GLU A 22 -6.75 16.83 -6.31
N ILE A 23 -7.89 16.95 -5.63
CA ILE A 23 -7.99 16.86 -4.17
C ILE A 23 -7.93 15.39 -3.76
N GLN A 24 -7.21 15.12 -2.67
CA GLN A 24 -7.07 13.76 -2.16
C GLN A 24 -7.65 13.61 -0.76
N LEU A 25 -8.32 12.48 -0.57
CA LEU A 25 -8.81 12.05 0.72
C LEU A 25 -7.75 11.22 1.44
N ILE A 26 -7.29 11.71 2.58
CA ILE A 26 -6.42 10.94 3.46
C ILE A 26 -7.29 10.29 4.54
N CYS A 27 -7.31 8.96 4.55
CA CYS A 27 -7.93 8.20 5.62
C CYS A 27 -7.14 8.38 6.93
N PRO A 28 -7.77 8.75 8.06
CA PRO A 28 -7.09 8.88 9.34
C PRO A 28 -6.34 7.62 9.78
N VAL A 29 -6.81 6.43 9.40
CA VAL A 29 -6.14 5.15 9.70
C VAL A 29 -4.83 5.04 8.93
N LEU A 30 -4.84 5.32 7.62
CA LEU A 30 -3.64 5.30 6.78
C LEU A 30 -2.62 6.36 7.19
N LEU A 31 -3.07 7.49 7.74
CA LEU A 31 -2.13 8.48 8.24
C LEU A 31 -1.48 8.07 9.56
N ASN A 32 -2.16 7.23 10.34
CA ASN A 32 -1.67 6.77 11.63
C ASN A 32 -0.67 5.62 11.49
N THR A 33 -0.60 4.95 10.33
CA THR A 33 0.38 3.88 10.04
C THR A 33 1.79 4.41 9.76
N GLY A 34 2.04 5.73 9.85
CA GLY A 34 3.39 6.30 9.97
C GLY A 34 4.23 6.31 8.68
N ASP A 35 3.63 6.20 7.50
CA ASP A 35 4.38 6.28 6.25
C ASP A 35 4.90 7.72 6.00
N GLU A 36 6.23 7.86 6.03
CA GLU A 36 6.97 9.12 5.86
C GLU A 36 6.56 9.90 4.59
N LYS A 37 6.09 9.20 3.55
CA LYS A 37 5.56 9.82 2.33
C LYS A 37 4.37 10.74 2.63
N TYR A 38 3.43 10.29 3.48
CA TYR A 38 2.29 11.11 3.85
C TYR A 38 2.68 12.25 4.80
N GLU A 39 3.68 12.05 5.65
CA GLU A 39 4.18 13.09 6.54
C GLU A 39 4.79 14.26 5.76
N ASN A 40 5.70 13.95 4.82
CA ASN A 40 6.33 14.96 3.97
C ASN A 40 5.32 15.67 3.07
N PHE A 41 4.32 14.94 2.59
CA PHE A 41 3.26 15.54 1.80
C PHE A 41 2.34 16.45 2.60
N ILE A 42 1.90 16.05 3.79
CA ILE A 42 1.09 16.93 4.66
C ILE A 42 1.86 18.20 5.02
N LYS A 43 3.16 18.07 5.30
CA LYS A 43 4.03 19.23 5.56
C LYS A 43 4.05 20.19 4.36
N SER A 44 4.15 19.68 3.14
CA SER A 44 4.27 20.48 1.90
C SER A 44 2.94 20.93 1.29
N THR A 45 1.79 20.40 1.70
CA THR A 45 0.48 20.70 1.07
C THR A 45 -0.48 21.49 1.95
N LYS A 46 -1.54 22.03 1.34
CA LYS A 46 -2.67 22.63 2.06
C LYS A 46 -3.63 21.52 2.50
N VAL A 47 -4.06 21.54 3.76
CA VAL A 47 -4.92 20.51 4.34
C VAL A 47 -6.29 21.08 4.70
N ILE A 48 -7.35 20.43 4.24
CA ILE A 48 -8.72 20.68 4.68
C ILE A 48 -9.08 19.61 5.71
N VAL A 49 -9.56 20.04 6.86
CA VAL A 49 -9.96 19.14 7.95
C VAL A 49 -11.47 19.14 8.05
N ILE A 50 -12.09 17.96 7.97
CA ILE A 50 -13.54 17.78 8.11
C ILE A 50 -13.80 16.83 9.29
N ASP A 51 -14.32 17.37 10.38
CA ASP A 51 -14.69 16.60 11.57
C ASP A 51 -16.20 16.42 11.66
N GLY A 52 -16.63 15.15 11.64
CA GLY A 52 -18.04 14.79 11.77
C GLY A 52 -18.57 14.92 13.20
N CYS A 53 -17.78 14.61 14.22
CA CYS A 53 -18.27 14.57 15.60
C CYS A 53 -17.25 15.08 16.63
N MET A 54 -17.68 15.18 17.89
CA MET A 54 -16.91 15.77 18.99
C MET A 54 -15.57 15.09 19.28
N THR A 55 -15.33 13.87 18.81
CA THR A 55 -14.01 13.23 18.93
C THR A 55 -12.92 14.00 18.18
N ARG A 56 -13.29 14.76 17.14
CA ARG A 56 -12.41 15.60 16.32
C ARG A 56 -11.14 14.89 15.85
N CYS A 57 -11.32 13.65 15.39
CA CYS A 57 -10.21 12.76 15.03
C CYS A 57 -9.30 13.40 13.97
N ALA A 58 -9.87 14.08 12.97
CA ALA A 58 -9.10 14.68 11.89
C ALA A 58 -8.34 15.92 12.37
N SER A 59 -8.96 16.79 13.17
CA SER A 59 -8.25 17.94 13.76
C SER A 59 -7.09 17.51 14.65
N LYS A 60 -7.32 16.57 15.57
CA LYS A 60 -6.27 16.06 16.48
C LYS A 60 -5.09 15.48 15.72
N LEU A 61 -5.39 14.74 14.66
CA LEU A 61 -4.40 14.09 13.82
C LEU A 61 -3.53 15.12 13.09
N VAL A 62 -4.12 16.18 12.53
CA VAL A 62 -3.37 17.25 11.87
C VAL A 62 -2.57 18.10 12.86
N GLU A 63 -3.11 18.31 14.07
CA GLU A 63 -2.43 19.02 15.17
C GLU A 63 -1.21 18.27 15.69
N LYS A 64 -1.30 16.94 15.83
CA LYS A 64 -0.15 16.07 16.17
C LYS A 64 1.00 16.18 15.16
N ARG A 65 0.72 16.63 13.94
CA ARG A 65 1.68 16.84 12.86
C ARG A 65 2.15 18.30 12.73
N GLU A 66 1.80 19.15 13.70
CA GLU A 66 2.15 20.58 13.75
C GLU A 66 1.75 21.37 12.49
N LYS A 67 0.75 20.87 11.75
CA LYS A 67 0.30 21.49 10.50
C LYS A 67 -0.91 22.37 10.78
N LYS A 68 -0.88 23.62 10.31
CA LYS A 68 -2.06 24.50 10.32
C LYS A 68 -2.99 24.14 9.14
N PRO A 69 -4.25 23.76 9.39
CA PRO A 69 -5.21 23.53 8.32
C PRO A 69 -5.46 24.81 7.52
N PHE A 70 -5.61 24.65 6.21
CA PHE A 70 -6.11 25.71 5.33
C PHE A 70 -7.57 26.06 5.70
N LYS A 71 -8.39 25.03 5.98
CA LYS A 71 -9.77 25.17 6.41
C LYS A 71 -10.12 24.07 7.41
N ARG A 72 -10.91 24.41 8.43
CA ARG A 72 -11.53 23.46 9.35
C ARG A 72 -13.04 23.51 9.18
N ILE A 73 -13.65 22.34 9.06
CA ILE A 73 -15.08 22.15 8.92
C ILE A 73 -15.52 21.23 10.05
N PHE A 74 -16.48 21.70 10.84
CA PHE A 74 -17.09 20.91 11.88
C PHE A 74 -18.58 20.75 11.56
N ILE A 75 -19.00 19.54 11.21
CA ILE A 75 -20.36 19.28 10.69
C ILE A 75 -21.46 19.81 11.62
N PRO A 76 -21.38 19.67 12.96
CA PRO A 76 -22.35 20.30 13.87
C PRO A 76 -22.49 21.81 13.73
N ASP A 77 -21.39 22.54 13.47
CA ASP A 77 -21.44 24.00 13.30
C ASP A 77 -22.04 24.36 11.94
N MET A 78 -21.73 23.58 10.90
CA MET A 78 -22.31 23.76 9.56
C MET A 78 -23.81 23.48 9.54
N SER A 79 -24.26 22.45 10.26
CA SER A 79 -25.69 22.16 10.44
C SER A 79 -26.44 23.36 11.02
N LYS A 80 -25.87 24.02 12.05
CA LYS A 80 -26.44 25.24 12.64
C LYS A 80 -26.44 26.40 11.64
N LYS A 81 -25.32 26.60 10.94
CA LYS A 81 -25.15 27.67 9.93
C LYS A 81 -26.22 27.58 8.84
N TYR A 82 -26.42 26.40 8.27
CA TYR A 82 -27.37 26.17 7.18
C TYR A 82 -28.80 25.88 7.65
N LYS A 83 -29.02 25.79 8.97
CA LYS A 83 -30.32 25.45 9.58
C LYS A 83 -30.89 24.11 9.07
N ILE A 84 -30.02 23.17 8.71
CA ILE A 84 -30.38 21.82 8.29
C ILE A 84 -30.07 20.89 9.45
N LYS A 85 -31.07 20.13 9.91
CA LYS A 85 -30.92 19.19 11.03
C LYS A 85 -30.59 17.80 10.48
N PRO A 86 -29.37 17.28 10.72
CA PRO A 86 -29.00 15.95 10.28
C PRO A 86 -29.90 14.91 10.90
N SER A 87 -30.18 13.87 10.11
CA SER A 87 -30.84 12.70 10.64
C SER A 87 -29.87 11.87 11.49
N LYS A 88 -30.43 10.98 12.32
CA LYS A 88 -29.64 10.02 13.11
C LYS A 88 -29.32 8.75 12.32
N GLU A 89 -29.72 8.70 11.05
CA GLU A 89 -29.52 7.53 10.21
C GLU A 89 -28.05 7.43 9.80
N LEU A 90 -27.58 6.19 9.65
CA LEU A 90 -26.21 5.91 9.21
C LEU A 90 -26.08 5.90 7.68
N THR A 91 -27.16 6.24 6.98
CA THR A 91 -27.28 6.35 5.54
C THR A 91 -27.42 7.82 5.15
N LEU A 92 -27.00 8.16 3.92
CA LEU A 92 -27.26 9.47 3.34
C LEU A 92 -28.74 9.54 2.97
N ASN A 93 -29.45 10.45 3.62
CA ASN A 93 -30.82 10.81 3.30
C ASN A 93 -30.84 12.23 2.71
N GLU A 94 -32.01 12.70 2.27
CA GLU A 94 -32.14 13.99 1.59
C GLU A 94 -31.61 15.18 2.42
N GLU A 95 -31.86 15.24 3.73
CA GLU A 95 -31.35 16.35 4.55
C GLU A 95 -29.83 16.30 4.74
N ASN A 96 -29.27 15.11 4.99
CA ASN A 96 -27.84 14.91 5.13
C ASN A 96 -27.10 15.24 3.82
N GLU A 97 -27.68 14.86 2.68
CA GLU A 97 -27.16 15.12 1.34
C GLU A 97 -27.17 16.62 1.05
N LYS A 98 -28.29 17.30 1.31
CA LYS A 98 -28.42 18.75 1.14
C LYS A 98 -27.40 19.52 1.99
N LEU A 99 -27.18 19.10 3.23
CA LEU A 99 -26.16 19.71 4.09
C LEU A 99 -24.75 19.47 3.53
N ALA A 100 -24.45 18.26 3.05
CA ALA A 100 -23.16 17.96 2.46
C ALA A 100 -22.88 18.82 1.21
N GLU A 101 -23.90 19.03 0.36
CA GLU A 101 -23.79 19.86 -0.84
C GLU A 101 -23.50 21.32 -0.52
N GLN A 102 -24.22 21.91 0.44
CA GLN A 102 -23.98 23.30 0.87
C GLN A 102 -22.55 23.50 1.41
N ILE A 103 -22.06 22.54 2.20
CA ILE A 103 -20.69 22.58 2.72
C ILE A 103 -19.67 22.45 1.59
N MET A 104 -19.90 21.53 0.64
CA MET A 104 -19.02 21.31 -0.50
C MET A 104 -18.96 22.55 -1.42
N GLU A 105 -20.08 23.23 -1.65
CA GLU A 105 -20.13 24.46 -2.45
C GLU A 105 -19.29 25.57 -1.80
N GLU A 106 -19.47 25.81 -0.49
CA GLU A 106 -18.66 26.79 0.26
C GLU A 106 -17.15 26.48 0.16
N ILE A 107 -16.77 25.22 0.31
CA ILE A 107 -15.36 24.82 0.20
C ILE A 107 -14.87 25.00 -1.25
N SER A 108 -15.68 24.66 -2.23
CA SER A 108 -15.32 24.75 -3.66
C SER A 108 -15.07 26.19 -4.10
N GLU A 109 -15.88 27.15 -3.63
CA GLU A 109 -15.68 28.58 -3.90
C GLU A 109 -14.34 29.09 -3.36
N GLU A 110 -13.96 28.67 -2.15
CA GLU A 110 -12.67 29.02 -1.55
C GLU A 110 -11.49 28.39 -2.31
N LEU A 111 -11.68 27.17 -2.84
CA LEU A 111 -10.66 26.45 -3.58
C LEU A 111 -10.51 26.86 -5.05
N GLY A 112 -11.52 27.52 -5.65
CA GLY A 112 -11.47 27.98 -7.04
C GLY A 112 -10.30 28.92 -7.36
N LYS A 113 -9.68 29.51 -6.33
CA LYS A 113 -8.54 30.42 -6.43
C LYS A 113 -7.20 29.77 -6.09
N VAL A 114 -7.19 28.47 -5.79
CA VAL A 114 -5.99 27.74 -5.36
C VAL A 114 -5.43 26.92 -6.52
N GLU A 115 -4.24 27.31 -7.01
CA GLU A 115 -3.47 26.50 -7.95
C GLU A 115 -2.99 25.20 -7.29
N VAL A 116 -3.16 24.08 -7.99
CA VAL A 116 -2.70 22.76 -7.54
C VAL A 116 -1.39 22.42 -8.22
N LYS A 117 -0.31 22.38 -7.44
CA LYS A 117 1.06 22.15 -7.94
C LYS A 117 1.54 20.71 -7.77
N GLN A 118 0.93 19.94 -6.85
CA GLN A 118 1.36 18.59 -6.53
C GLN A 118 0.22 17.79 -5.91
N VAL A 119 0.08 16.54 -6.35
CA VAL A 119 -0.91 15.56 -5.87
C VAL A 119 -0.11 14.36 -5.36
N LEU A 120 -0.37 13.88 -4.14
CA LEU A 120 0.31 12.70 -3.60
C LEU A 120 -0.27 11.50 -4.29
N LYS A 121 0.36 10.94 -5.32
CA LYS A 121 -0.09 9.63 -5.81
C LYS A 121 -0.16 8.67 -4.61
N SER A 122 -1.36 8.39 -4.09
CA SER A 122 -1.58 7.16 -3.34
C SER A 122 -1.06 6.09 -4.27
N ARG A 123 -0.30 5.11 -3.76
CA ARG A 123 -0.11 3.92 -4.59
C ARG A 123 -1.52 3.45 -4.88
N GLU A 124 -1.96 3.60 -6.13
CA GLU A 124 -3.15 2.93 -6.60
C GLU A 124 -2.83 1.47 -6.31
N PHE A 125 -3.64 0.83 -5.45
CA PHE A 125 -3.59 -0.62 -5.39
C PHE A 125 -4.01 -1.05 -6.79
N GLU A 126 -3.02 -1.44 -7.57
CA GLU A 126 -3.24 -1.84 -8.94
C GLU A 126 -4.12 -3.09 -8.91
N ILE A 127 -5.14 -3.10 -9.75
CA ILE A 127 -5.87 -4.33 -10.03
C ILE A 127 -4.88 -5.20 -10.79
N LEU A 128 -4.26 -6.14 -10.07
CA LEU A 128 -3.33 -7.10 -10.65
C LEU A 128 -4.10 -8.28 -11.21
N ASP A 129 -3.83 -8.60 -12.47
CA ASP A 129 -4.19 -9.88 -13.05
C ASP A 129 -3.12 -10.92 -12.72
N PHE A 130 -3.56 -12.13 -12.35
CA PHE A 130 -2.67 -13.20 -11.93
C PHE A 130 -2.75 -14.41 -12.87
N PHE A 131 -1.62 -15.07 -13.08
CA PHE A 131 -1.59 -16.51 -13.31
C PHE A 131 -1.73 -17.22 -11.98
N GLU A 132 -2.46 -18.33 -11.97
CA GLU A 132 -2.82 -19.03 -10.75
C GLU A 132 -2.69 -20.54 -10.94
N ILE A 133 -2.22 -21.23 -9.90
CA ILE A 133 -2.22 -22.68 -9.85
C ILE A 133 -2.48 -23.16 -8.43
N THR A 134 -3.23 -24.25 -8.31
CA THR A 134 -3.40 -24.99 -7.05
C THR A 134 -2.69 -26.33 -7.18
N VAL A 135 -1.82 -26.63 -6.21
CA VAL A 135 -1.17 -27.94 -6.09
C VAL A 135 -1.46 -28.48 -4.68
N ASP A 136 -2.21 -29.58 -4.63
CA ASP A 136 -2.79 -30.13 -3.40
C ASP A 136 -3.65 -29.11 -2.65
N LYS A 137 -3.17 -28.64 -1.50
CA LYS A 137 -3.85 -27.63 -0.66
C LYS A 137 -3.25 -26.23 -0.79
N TYR A 138 -2.16 -26.08 -1.54
CA TYR A 138 -1.44 -24.82 -1.69
C TYR A 138 -1.87 -24.14 -2.97
N TYR A 139 -1.97 -22.82 -2.91
CA TYR A 139 -2.42 -21.98 -4.00
C TYR A 139 -1.39 -20.88 -4.22
N PHE A 140 -1.03 -20.68 -5.48
CA PHE A 140 0.06 -19.83 -5.89
C PHE A 140 -0.41 -18.84 -6.96
N LYS A 141 0.02 -17.59 -6.81
CA LYS A 141 -0.26 -16.49 -7.73
C LYS A 141 1.01 -15.86 -8.26
N VAL A 142 1.02 -15.48 -9.54
CA VAL A 142 2.08 -14.68 -10.16
C VAL A 142 1.44 -13.55 -10.98
N PRO A 143 1.78 -12.27 -10.74
CA PRO A 143 1.32 -11.15 -11.57
C PRO A 143 1.68 -11.39 -13.04
N LYS A 144 0.73 -11.15 -13.94
CA LYS A 144 0.95 -11.35 -15.38
C LYS A 144 1.92 -10.33 -15.98
N GLU A 145 1.94 -9.11 -15.44
CA GLU A 145 2.70 -7.99 -16.00
C GLU A 145 3.25 -7.10 -14.89
N GLY A 146 4.28 -6.31 -15.21
CA GLY A 146 4.85 -5.29 -14.33
C GLY A 146 5.88 -5.79 -13.31
N TYR A 147 5.97 -7.10 -13.09
CA TYR A 147 6.91 -7.72 -12.15
C TYR A 147 7.93 -8.59 -12.88
N TYR A 148 9.17 -8.57 -12.40
CA TYR A 148 10.28 -9.39 -12.85
C TYR A 148 10.88 -10.14 -11.66
N PHE A 149 11.33 -11.37 -11.88
CA PHE A 149 11.69 -12.31 -10.82
C PHE A 149 13.10 -12.85 -11.03
N ASN A 150 13.88 -12.95 -9.96
CA ASN A 150 15.11 -13.73 -9.97
C ASN A 150 14.84 -15.20 -9.60
N GLU A 151 15.86 -16.05 -9.72
CA GLU A 151 15.75 -17.47 -9.37
C GLU A 151 15.52 -17.75 -7.87
N ASN A 152 15.84 -16.76 -7.02
CA ASN A 152 15.65 -16.78 -5.57
C ASN A 152 14.24 -16.33 -5.15
N ASP A 153 13.30 -16.30 -6.10
CA ASP A 153 11.88 -16.00 -5.86
C ASP A 153 11.63 -14.60 -5.28
N CYS A 154 12.58 -13.67 -5.45
CA CYS A 154 12.43 -12.26 -5.16
C CYS A 154 12.06 -11.52 -6.45
N TRP A 155 11.19 -10.51 -6.33
CA TRP A 155 10.70 -9.74 -7.46
C TRP A 155 11.15 -8.29 -7.40
N ILE A 156 11.24 -7.67 -8.59
CA ILE A 156 11.42 -6.24 -8.79
C ILE A 156 10.27 -5.70 -9.66
N LYS A 157 9.70 -4.57 -9.24
CA LYS A 157 8.67 -3.82 -9.97
C LYS A 157 9.19 -2.41 -10.28
N PRO A 158 9.59 -2.11 -11.52
CA PRO A 158 10.01 -0.78 -11.93
C PRO A 158 8.86 0.24 -11.87
N GLU A 159 9.10 1.39 -11.26
CA GLU A 159 8.20 2.55 -11.14
C GLU A 159 8.92 3.82 -11.63
N GLY A 160 9.25 3.86 -12.93
CA GLY A 160 10.01 4.97 -13.52
C GLY A 160 11.50 4.88 -13.20
N LYS A 161 12.03 5.77 -12.34
CA LYS A 161 13.45 5.78 -11.93
C LYS A 161 13.73 4.93 -10.70
N THR A 162 12.69 4.55 -9.97
CA THR A 162 12.80 3.72 -8.78
C THR A 162 12.19 2.36 -9.05
N ALA A 163 12.50 1.37 -8.23
CA ALA A 163 11.84 0.08 -8.26
C ALA A 163 11.56 -0.41 -6.84
N LEU A 164 10.47 -1.16 -6.72
CA LEU A 164 10.18 -1.91 -5.51
C LEU A 164 10.72 -3.32 -5.59
N LEU A 165 11.15 -3.83 -4.45
CA LEU A 165 11.54 -5.21 -4.29
C LEU A 165 10.63 -5.92 -3.27
N GLY A 166 10.34 -7.19 -3.52
CA GLY A 166 9.52 -8.05 -2.65
C GLY A 166 9.80 -9.52 -2.85
N ILE A 167 9.03 -10.38 -2.19
CA ILE A 167 9.09 -11.85 -2.35
C ILE A 167 7.88 -12.36 -3.11
N SER A 168 8.03 -13.44 -3.85
CA SER A 168 6.93 -14.07 -4.56
C SER A 168 5.97 -14.78 -3.60
N ASP A 169 4.76 -15.05 -4.10
CA ASP A 169 3.77 -15.85 -3.39
C ASP A 169 4.25 -17.29 -3.16
N TYR A 170 5.16 -17.79 -4.00
CA TYR A 170 5.80 -19.09 -3.78
C TYR A 170 6.75 -19.05 -2.58
N LEU A 171 7.61 -18.03 -2.49
CA LEU A 171 8.58 -17.91 -1.40
C LEU A 171 7.89 -17.77 -0.04
N GLN A 172 6.84 -16.95 0.05
CA GLN A 172 6.10 -16.80 1.31
C GLN A 172 5.38 -18.11 1.72
N ASN A 173 4.81 -18.85 0.75
CA ASN A 173 4.20 -20.16 1.03
C ASN A 173 5.25 -21.18 1.53
N ALA A 174 6.43 -21.19 0.92
CA ALA A 174 7.53 -22.06 1.32
C ALA A 174 8.01 -21.72 2.75
N ALA A 175 8.13 -20.43 3.05
CA ALA A 175 8.59 -19.93 4.35
C ALA A 175 7.58 -20.10 5.50
N ALA A 176 6.28 -20.25 5.22
CA ALA A 176 5.20 -20.19 6.21
C ALA A 176 5.12 -18.81 6.91
N ASP A 177 4.83 -18.76 8.21
CA ASP A 177 4.53 -17.51 8.91
C ASP A 177 5.79 -16.64 9.06
N ILE A 178 5.80 -15.46 8.45
CA ILE A 178 6.91 -14.50 8.54
C ILE A 178 6.76 -13.69 9.84
N LEU A 179 7.82 -13.68 10.65
CA LEU A 179 7.82 -13.17 12.02
C LEU A 179 8.62 -11.88 12.18
N PHE A 180 9.72 -11.74 11.44
CA PHE A 180 10.59 -10.57 11.51
C PHE A 180 11.23 -10.29 10.15
N VAL A 181 11.51 -9.01 9.87
CA VAL A 181 12.20 -8.56 8.67
C VAL A 181 13.37 -7.68 9.09
N GLU A 182 14.57 -8.00 8.61
CA GLU A 182 15.77 -7.19 8.77
C GLU A 182 16.03 -6.42 7.49
N PHE A 183 16.21 -5.11 7.63
CA PHE A 183 16.40 -4.21 6.51
C PHE A 183 17.86 -3.79 6.34
N PRO A 184 18.30 -3.54 5.09
CA PRO A 184 19.57 -2.91 4.82
C PRO A 184 19.54 -1.41 5.15
N GLU A 185 20.70 -0.76 5.13
CA GLU A 185 20.82 0.67 5.41
C GLU A 185 20.30 1.52 4.23
N ILE A 186 19.46 2.52 4.51
CA ILE A 186 19.03 3.47 3.49
C ILE A 186 20.24 4.28 3.01
N GLY A 187 20.42 4.35 1.69
CA GLY A 187 21.49 5.08 1.05
C GLY A 187 22.70 4.22 0.67
N SER A 188 22.73 2.94 1.02
CA SER A 188 23.73 2.00 0.52
C SER A 188 23.50 1.71 -0.97
N GLU A 189 24.59 1.44 -1.68
CA GLU A 189 24.54 0.85 -3.02
C GLU A 189 24.30 -0.67 -2.88
N ILE A 190 23.62 -1.25 -3.86
CA ILE A 190 23.34 -2.69 -3.93
C ILE A 190 23.45 -3.14 -5.39
N GLU A 191 24.09 -4.28 -5.63
CA GLU A 191 24.20 -4.89 -6.96
C GLU A 191 23.16 -6.00 -7.13
N GLN A 192 22.90 -6.37 -8.39
CA GLN A 192 22.08 -7.52 -8.68
C GLN A 192 22.67 -8.78 -8.03
N PHE A 193 21.81 -9.55 -7.37
CA PHE A 193 22.14 -10.75 -6.59
C PHE A 193 22.86 -10.54 -5.25
N ASP A 194 23.01 -9.30 -4.79
CA ASP A 194 23.47 -9.00 -3.43
C ASP A 194 22.39 -9.31 -2.38
N ASP A 195 22.84 -9.48 -1.12
CA ASP A 195 21.98 -9.56 0.06
C ASP A 195 21.31 -8.20 0.32
N ALA A 196 19.98 -8.16 0.16
CA ALA A 196 19.13 -6.98 0.32
C ALA A 196 18.38 -6.96 1.67
N GLY A 197 18.86 -7.74 2.65
CA GLY A 197 18.23 -7.94 3.95
C GLY A 197 17.85 -9.40 4.18
N SER A 198 17.09 -9.66 5.24
CA SER A 198 16.66 -11.01 5.60
C SER A 198 15.25 -11.01 6.20
N PHE A 199 14.59 -12.16 6.25
CA PHE A 199 13.42 -12.34 7.08
C PHE A 199 13.47 -13.67 7.83
N GLU A 200 12.94 -13.67 9.05
CA GLU A 200 12.75 -14.85 9.87
C GLU A 200 11.31 -15.34 9.77
N SER A 201 11.14 -16.62 9.49
CA SER A 201 9.85 -17.29 9.53
C SER A 201 9.78 -18.33 10.65
N SER A 202 8.60 -18.89 10.87
CA SER A 202 8.42 -20.01 11.80
C SER A 202 9.19 -21.29 11.41
N LYS A 203 9.79 -21.33 10.21
CA LYS A 203 10.59 -22.45 9.73
C LYS A 203 12.09 -22.16 9.70
N THR A 204 12.49 -20.99 9.21
CA THR A 204 13.90 -20.69 8.93
C THR A 204 14.14 -19.20 8.71
N VAL A 205 15.41 -18.81 8.61
CA VAL A 205 15.84 -17.46 8.22
C VAL A 205 16.25 -17.50 6.75
N LEU A 206 15.71 -16.58 5.95
CA LEU A 206 15.98 -16.48 4.52
C LEU A 206 16.57 -15.11 4.18
N GLN A 207 17.56 -15.11 3.29
CA GLN A 207 18.10 -13.87 2.72
C GLN A 207 17.17 -13.37 1.61
N LEU A 208 17.05 -12.05 1.51
CA LEU A 208 16.32 -11.37 0.45
C LEU A 208 17.32 -10.97 -0.62
N ILE A 209 17.27 -11.61 -1.78
CA ILE A 209 18.28 -11.41 -2.82
C ILE A 209 17.83 -10.32 -3.79
N SER A 210 18.64 -9.29 -3.98
CA SER A 210 18.32 -8.15 -4.85
C SER A 210 18.14 -8.60 -6.31
N PRO A 211 17.01 -8.33 -6.96
CA PRO A 211 16.85 -8.59 -8.39
C PRO A 211 17.41 -7.48 -9.28
N GLY A 212 17.92 -6.37 -8.73
CA GLY A 212 18.46 -5.27 -9.54
C GLY A 212 19.50 -4.43 -8.83
N THR A 213 20.20 -3.62 -9.62
CA THR A 213 21.33 -2.78 -9.22
C THR A 213 20.88 -1.35 -8.99
N GLY A 214 21.28 -0.75 -7.86
CA GLY A 214 20.88 0.61 -7.55
C GLY A 214 21.29 1.09 -6.16
N LYS A 215 20.61 2.13 -5.72
CA LYS A 215 20.79 2.72 -4.39
C LYS A 215 19.52 2.60 -3.57
N ILE A 216 19.62 2.12 -2.34
CA ILE A 216 18.46 1.94 -1.46
C ILE A 216 17.90 3.31 -1.05
N THR A 217 16.68 3.61 -1.44
CA THR A 217 16.02 4.91 -1.15
C THR A 217 15.04 4.81 0.01
N ARG A 218 14.47 3.62 0.25
CA ARG A 218 13.44 3.42 1.28
C ARG A 218 13.34 1.97 1.72
N VAL A 219 12.92 1.76 2.95
CA VAL A 219 12.54 0.45 3.50
C VAL A 219 11.07 0.47 3.94
N ASN A 220 10.39 -0.66 3.88
CA ASN A 220 8.99 -0.76 4.27
C ASN A 220 8.81 -0.94 5.78
N LYS A 221 8.90 0.17 6.53
CA LYS A 221 8.77 0.18 8.01
C LYS A 221 7.44 -0.41 8.53
N THR A 222 6.41 -0.58 7.69
CA THR A 222 5.17 -1.23 8.15
C THR A 222 5.40 -2.69 8.53
N LEU A 223 6.39 -3.37 7.93
CA LEU A 223 6.70 -4.76 8.21
C LEU A 223 7.38 -4.97 9.57
N GLU A 224 7.94 -3.93 10.20
CA GLU A 224 8.47 -4.04 11.58
C GLU A 224 7.38 -4.43 12.58
N ASN A 225 6.14 -3.98 12.33
CA ASN A 225 5.00 -4.25 13.20
C ASN A 225 3.98 -5.21 12.58
N ASN A 226 4.05 -5.43 11.26
CA ASN A 226 3.11 -6.27 10.50
C ASN A 226 3.86 -7.11 9.44
N PRO A 227 4.80 -7.97 9.85
CA PRO A 227 5.60 -8.80 8.94
C PRO A 227 4.73 -9.75 8.09
N GLU A 228 3.55 -10.13 8.61
CA GLU A 228 2.58 -10.99 7.93
C GLU A 228 2.02 -10.38 6.63
N LEU A 229 2.23 -9.09 6.38
CA LEU A 229 1.90 -8.47 5.09
C LEU A 229 2.66 -9.11 3.92
N MET A 230 3.86 -9.64 4.16
CA MET A 230 4.61 -10.39 3.14
C MET A 230 3.91 -11.71 2.79
N ASN A 231 3.18 -12.33 3.74
CA ASN A 231 2.35 -13.49 3.46
C ASN A 231 1.01 -13.11 2.80
N GLN A 232 0.35 -12.06 3.30
CA GLN A 232 -1.03 -11.73 2.90
C GLN A 232 -1.12 -11.01 1.55
N ASP A 233 -0.13 -10.20 1.21
CA ASP A 233 -0.14 -9.36 0.02
C ASP A 233 1.29 -9.13 -0.52
N PRO A 234 1.96 -10.21 -0.95
CA PRO A 234 3.39 -10.22 -1.30
C PRO A 234 3.74 -9.23 -2.42
N TYR A 235 2.80 -8.95 -3.33
CA TYR A 235 3.04 -8.13 -4.51
C TYR A 235 2.72 -6.65 -4.34
N GLN A 236 1.94 -6.26 -3.32
CA GLN A 236 1.57 -4.86 -3.10
C GLN A 236 2.02 -4.35 -1.74
N ARG A 237 1.45 -4.82 -0.63
CA ARG A 237 1.81 -4.33 0.72
C ARG A 237 3.07 -4.97 1.28
N GLY A 238 3.47 -6.12 0.77
CA GLY A 238 4.62 -6.92 1.22
C GLY A 238 5.98 -6.58 0.58
N TRP A 239 6.10 -5.48 -0.17
CA TRP A 239 7.42 -5.00 -0.63
C TRP A 239 8.32 -4.68 0.57
N PHE A 240 9.64 -4.91 0.48
CA PHE A 240 10.56 -4.70 1.62
C PHE A 240 11.50 -3.51 1.43
N ILE A 241 12.06 -3.29 0.24
CA ILE A 241 12.84 -2.08 -0.08
C ILE A 241 12.42 -1.42 -1.41
N GLU A 242 12.76 -0.13 -1.53
CA GLU A 242 12.76 0.63 -2.77
C GLU A 242 14.19 1.02 -3.10
N ILE A 243 14.55 0.91 -4.39
CA ILE A 243 15.85 1.33 -4.91
C ILE A 243 15.67 2.39 -6.00
N GLU A 244 16.61 3.33 -6.11
CA GLU A 244 16.83 4.11 -7.32
C GLU A 244 17.65 3.25 -8.29
N LEU A 245 17.06 2.94 -9.44
CA LEU A 245 17.65 2.05 -10.43
C LEU A 245 18.86 2.71 -11.09
N ARG A 246 19.96 1.95 -11.22
CA ARG A 246 21.13 2.40 -11.97
C ARG A 246 21.00 2.05 -13.45
N ASP A 247 20.84 0.77 -13.78
CA ASP A 247 20.58 0.30 -15.14
C ASP A 247 19.70 -0.96 -15.14
N PHE A 248 18.39 -0.76 -15.24
CA PHE A 248 17.44 -1.86 -15.23
C PHE A 248 17.44 -2.68 -16.53
N GLU A 249 17.82 -2.09 -17.67
CA GLU A 249 17.82 -2.85 -18.93
C GLU A 249 18.93 -3.90 -18.93
N GLU A 250 20.06 -3.62 -18.28
CA GLU A 250 21.11 -4.61 -18.03
C GLU A 250 20.65 -5.70 -17.06
N ASP A 251 20.10 -5.33 -15.90
CA ASP A 251 19.64 -6.29 -14.89
C ASP A 251 18.58 -7.26 -15.45
N LYS A 252 17.72 -6.78 -16.35
CA LYS A 252 16.57 -7.52 -16.87
C LYS A 252 16.93 -8.80 -17.62
N ASP A 253 18.13 -8.90 -18.19
CA ASP A 253 18.58 -10.08 -18.93
C ASP A 253 18.67 -11.34 -18.06
N LEU A 254 18.84 -11.17 -16.74
CA LEU A 254 18.92 -12.26 -15.77
C LEU A 254 17.62 -12.46 -14.98
N LEU A 255 16.54 -11.78 -15.38
CA LEU A 255 15.24 -11.86 -14.73
C LEU A 255 14.19 -12.51 -15.61
N MET A 256 13.23 -13.15 -14.96
CA MET A 256 12.04 -13.72 -15.60
C MET A 256 10.89 -12.74 -15.50
N ASN A 257 10.15 -12.51 -16.59
CA ASN A 257 8.87 -11.81 -16.52
C ASN A 257 7.80 -12.71 -15.85
N GLY A 258 6.60 -12.17 -15.60
CA GLY A 258 5.49 -12.90 -14.98
C GLY A 258 5.17 -14.26 -15.64
N PRO A 259 4.92 -14.33 -16.97
CA PRO A 259 4.70 -15.59 -17.67
C PRO A 259 5.83 -16.61 -17.51
N ASP A 260 7.08 -16.18 -17.69
CA ASP A 260 8.25 -17.07 -17.65
C ASP A 260 8.48 -17.58 -16.21
N TYR A 261 8.33 -16.71 -15.21
CA TYR A 261 8.42 -17.09 -13.80
C TYR A 261 7.29 -18.04 -13.40
N PHE A 262 6.08 -17.86 -13.92
CA PHE A 262 4.97 -18.76 -13.63
C PHE A 262 5.27 -20.19 -14.10
N GLU A 263 5.83 -20.36 -15.31
CA GLU A 263 6.26 -21.67 -15.79
C GLU A 263 7.40 -22.25 -14.94
N TYR A 264 8.43 -21.44 -14.64
CA TYR A 264 9.55 -21.82 -13.78
C TYR A 264 9.09 -22.28 -12.37
N MET A 265 8.19 -21.51 -11.75
CA MET A 265 7.62 -21.81 -10.44
C MET A 265 6.85 -23.12 -10.46
N LYS A 266 6.02 -23.38 -11.49
CA LYS A 266 5.31 -24.67 -11.61
C LYS A 266 6.28 -25.85 -11.69
N GLU A 267 7.35 -25.71 -12.46
CA GLU A 267 8.36 -26.78 -12.52
C GLU A 267 9.01 -27.05 -11.17
N LYS A 268 9.37 -25.99 -10.41
CA LYS A 268 9.90 -26.12 -9.04
C LYS A 268 8.92 -26.87 -8.14
N ILE A 269 7.65 -26.43 -8.10
CA ILE A 269 6.60 -27.06 -7.28
C ILE A 269 6.44 -28.55 -7.64
N MET A 270 6.40 -28.88 -8.93
CA MET A 270 6.23 -30.27 -9.36
C MET A 270 7.44 -31.15 -9.03
N LYS A 271 8.67 -30.62 -9.16
CA LYS A 271 9.89 -31.32 -8.75
C LYS A 271 9.91 -31.60 -7.25
N GLU A 272 9.59 -30.61 -6.42
CA GLU A 272 9.51 -30.75 -4.97
C GLU A 272 8.45 -31.76 -4.53
N LYS A 273 7.26 -31.70 -5.14
CA LYS A 273 6.18 -32.66 -4.89
C LYS A 273 6.61 -34.09 -5.21
N ASN A 274 7.15 -34.31 -6.41
CA ASN A 274 7.60 -35.64 -6.82
C ASN A 274 8.68 -36.19 -5.88
N HIS A 275 9.61 -35.34 -5.44
CA HIS A 275 10.63 -35.73 -4.48
C HIS A 275 10.04 -36.14 -3.11
N ILE A 276 9.07 -35.37 -2.60
CA ILE A 276 8.39 -35.68 -1.34
C ILE A 276 7.59 -36.99 -1.45
N ASP A 277 6.91 -37.22 -2.57
CA ASP A 277 6.11 -38.44 -2.79
C ASP A 277 7.00 -39.69 -2.91
N GLN A 278 8.18 -39.57 -3.55
CA GLN A 278 9.20 -40.63 -3.55
C GLN A 278 9.66 -40.97 -2.13
N ILE A 279 10.05 -39.98 -1.33
CA ILE A 279 10.48 -40.20 0.07
C ILE A 279 9.39 -40.88 0.90
N LYS A 280 8.12 -40.48 0.72
CA LYS A 280 6.99 -41.12 1.43
C LYS A 280 6.82 -42.58 0.99
N SER A 281 6.95 -42.88 -0.30
CA SER A 281 6.82 -44.24 -0.81
C SER A 281 7.91 -45.17 -0.28
N GLU A 282 9.15 -44.68 -0.16
CA GLU A 282 10.29 -45.45 0.36
C GLU A 282 10.18 -45.72 1.87
N LYS A 283 9.57 -44.82 2.64
CA LYS A 283 9.35 -45.01 4.08
C LYS A 283 8.21 -45.98 4.42
N ILE A 284 7.39 -46.35 3.43
CA ILE A 284 6.26 -47.27 3.59
C ILE A 284 6.66 -48.73 3.23
N VAL A 285 7.84 -48.93 2.64
CA VAL A 285 8.43 -50.23 2.29
C VAL A 285 9.32 -50.76 3.40
#